data_AF-A0A6P7FCV8-F1
#
_entry.id   AF-A0A6P7FCV8-F1
#
_cell.length_a   1.000
_cell.length_b   1.000
_cell.length_c   1.000
_cell.angle_alpha   90.00
_cell.angle_beta   90.00
_cell.angle_gamma   90.00
#
_symmetry.space_group_name_H-M   'P 1'
#
loop_
_entity.id
_entity.type
_entity.pdbx_description
1 polymer ?
#
loop_
_entity_poly.entity_id
_entity_poly.type
_entity_poly.pdbx_seq_one_letter_code
_entity_poly.pdbx_strand_id
1 'polypeptide(L)'
;MREAFLSRFQEFKDSRATLAFVKNQLNATITYLNFSPFGIDIGSFEMQLLDLQNKEIWHSKFESLCVELEILQKKKCELSSQQKWSALNDLEKEDMIIFTTWNSIPDSYDQLKKLAFAVLSFFGSTYICEQYFSSMNIIQSQLRSRLTDGNLESCLKLKTTT
;
A
#
# COMPACT_ATOMS: atom_id res chain seq x y z
N MET A 1 19.65 -6.33 14.74
CA MET A 1 18.57 -6.66 13.78
C MET A 1 17.19 -6.25 14.29
N ARG A 2 16.74 -6.72 15.47
CA ARG A 2 15.43 -6.36 16.05
C ARG A 2 15.25 -4.86 16.30
N GLU A 3 16.21 -4.20 16.93
CA GLU A 3 16.09 -2.76 17.24
C GLU A 3 16.03 -1.88 15.98
N ALA A 4 16.87 -2.18 14.98
CA ALA A 4 16.83 -1.49 13.69
C ALA A 4 15.48 -1.68 12.97
N PHE A 5 14.86 -2.86 13.08
CA PHE A 5 13.51 -3.10 12.56
C PHE A 5 12.47 -2.28 13.33
N LEU A 6 12.52 -2.28 14.66
CA LEU A 6 11.58 -1.52 15.49
C LEU A 6 11.67 -0.01 15.22
N SER A 7 12.87 0.53 15.06
CA SER A 7 13.07 1.94 14.68
C SER A 7 12.40 2.26 13.34
N ARG A 8 12.69 1.46 12.30
CA ARG A 8 12.11 1.65 10.96
C ARG A 8 10.59 1.47 10.96
N PHE A 9 10.08 0.52 11.73
CA PHE A 9 8.64 0.30 11.86
C PHE A 9 7.95 1.45 12.61
N GLN A 10 8.63 2.07 13.57
CA GLN A 10 8.14 3.27 14.24
C GLN A 10 8.12 4.46 13.28
N GLU A 11 9.20 4.70 12.53
CA GLU A 11 9.24 5.71 11.47
C GLU A 11 8.10 5.53 10.46
N PHE A 12 7.79 4.27 10.10
CA PHE A 12 6.64 3.94 9.25
C PHE A 12 5.30 4.33 9.89
N LYS A 13 5.08 3.99 11.17
CA LYS A 13 3.86 4.39 11.91
C LYS A 13 3.69 5.90 11.97
N ASP A 14 4.79 6.62 12.13
CA ASP A 14 4.81 8.08 12.21
C ASP A 14 4.53 8.73 10.84
N SER A 15 4.75 7.99 9.74
CA SER A 15 4.45 8.43 8.37
C SER A 15 2.99 8.25 7.93
N ARG A 16 2.03 8.16 8.88
CA ARG A 16 0.61 7.88 8.57
C ARG A 16 0.01 8.83 7.53
N ALA A 17 0.31 10.12 7.59
CA ALA A 17 -0.19 11.10 6.63
C ALA A 17 0.35 10.82 5.22
N THR A 18 1.63 10.44 5.09
CA THR A 18 2.22 10.01 3.82
C THR A 18 1.56 8.75 3.28
N LEU A 19 1.28 7.77 4.14
CA LEU A 19 0.60 6.54 3.72
C LEU A 19 -0.85 6.79 3.29
N ALA A 20 -1.51 7.76 3.92
CA ALA A 20 -2.86 8.17 3.56
C ALA A 20 -2.93 9.01 2.27
N PHE A 21 -1.79 9.57 1.83
CA PHE A 21 -1.71 10.47 0.67
C PHE A 21 -2.34 9.87 -0.60
N VAL A 22 -2.11 8.58 -0.86
CA VAL A 22 -2.61 7.91 -2.07
C VAL A 22 -4.14 7.76 -2.13
N LYS A 23 -4.82 7.93 -0.98
CA LYS A 23 -6.28 7.89 -0.86
C LYS A 23 -6.87 9.27 -0.61
N ASN A 24 -6.14 10.15 0.06
CA ASN A 24 -6.62 11.44 0.57
C ASN A 24 -5.77 12.63 0.11
N GLN A 25 -5.30 12.60 -1.14
CA GLN A 25 -4.45 13.63 -1.74
C GLN A 25 -5.04 15.04 -1.72
N LEU A 26 -6.37 15.20 -1.83
CA LEU A 26 -7.00 16.52 -1.87
C LEU A 26 -6.89 17.28 -0.55
N ASN A 27 -6.84 16.56 0.58
CA ASN A 27 -6.73 17.13 1.92
C ASN A 27 -5.30 17.08 2.48
N ALA A 28 -4.32 16.72 1.64
CA ALA A 28 -2.95 16.55 2.08
C ALA A 28 -2.29 17.91 2.37
N THR A 29 -1.70 18.05 3.56
CA THR A 29 -0.83 19.17 3.90
C THR A 29 0.62 18.71 3.90
N ILE A 30 1.47 19.43 3.16
CA ILE A 30 2.89 19.10 2.97
C ILE A 30 3.64 19.00 4.29
N THR A 31 3.29 19.83 5.28
CA THR A 31 3.92 19.84 6.62
C THR A 31 3.80 18.52 7.37
N TYR A 32 2.81 17.69 7.05
CA TYR A 32 2.58 16.39 7.67
C TYR A 32 3.15 15.23 6.85
N LEU A 33 3.63 15.50 5.62
CA LEU A 33 4.18 14.47 4.74
C LEU A 33 5.68 14.27 5.02
N ASN A 34 6.05 13.01 5.26
CA ASN A 34 7.45 12.60 5.34
C ASN A 34 7.97 12.23 3.95
N PHE A 35 8.89 13.05 3.42
CA PHE A 35 9.54 12.86 2.11
C PHE A 35 10.92 12.21 2.18
N SER A 36 11.51 12.12 3.37
CA SER A 36 12.91 11.69 3.59
C SER A 36 13.28 10.36 2.89
N PRO A 37 12.46 9.30 2.95
CA PRO A 37 12.85 8.02 2.35
C PRO A 37 12.64 7.96 0.82
N PHE A 38 12.06 9.00 0.19
CA PHE A 38 11.60 8.95 -1.20
C PHE A 38 12.41 9.84 -2.15
N GLY A 39 13.27 10.72 -1.63
CA GLY A 39 14.03 11.67 -2.44
C GLY A 39 13.12 12.54 -3.31
N ILE A 40 12.04 13.06 -2.73
CA ILE A 40 11.07 13.94 -3.39
C ILE A 40 11.59 15.37 -3.35
N ASP A 41 11.52 16.07 -4.49
CA ASP A 41 11.77 17.51 -4.51
C ASP A 41 10.53 18.24 -4.00
N ILE A 42 10.64 18.85 -2.80
CA ILE A 42 9.50 19.44 -2.10
C ILE A 42 8.91 20.62 -2.90
N GLY A 43 9.76 21.43 -3.55
CA GLY A 43 9.30 22.59 -4.31
C GLY A 43 8.46 22.19 -5.53
N SER A 44 8.95 21.26 -6.34
CA SER A 44 8.19 20.73 -7.48
C SER A 44 6.96 19.94 -7.02
N PHE A 45 7.05 19.18 -5.92
CA PHE A 45 5.92 18.47 -5.35
C PHE A 45 4.80 19.44 -4.93
N GLU A 46 5.15 20.54 -4.25
CA GLU A 46 4.18 21.55 -3.82
C GLU A 46 3.46 22.21 -5.00
N MET A 47 4.20 22.61 -6.03
CA MET A 47 3.62 23.18 -7.24
C MET A 47 2.66 22.19 -7.93
N GLN A 48 3.07 20.93 -8.05
CA GLN A 48 2.24 19.88 -8.65
C GLN A 48 0.99 19.59 -7.82
N LEU A 49 1.09 19.57 -6.49
CA LEU A 49 -0.04 19.33 -5.59
C LEU A 49 -1.07 20.46 -5.71
N LEU A 50 -0.61 21.72 -5.71
CA LEU A 50 -1.48 22.88 -5.88
C LEU A 50 -2.19 22.86 -7.24
N ASP A 51 -1.48 22.55 -8.33
CA ASP A 51 -2.10 22.43 -9.65
C ASP A 51 -3.14 21.29 -9.68
N LEU A 52 -2.82 20.14 -9.08
CA LEU A 52 -3.75 19.00 -8.97
C LEU A 52 -5.02 19.36 -8.18
N GLN A 53 -4.87 20.07 -7.06
CA GLN A 53 -5.99 20.49 -6.21
C GLN A 53 -6.89 21.54 -6.90
N ASN A 54 -6.30 22.45 -7.67
CA ASN A 54 -7.04 23.55 -8.30
C ASN A 54 -7.63 23.17 -9.67
N LYS A 55 -7.10 22.15 -10.34
CA LYS A 55 -7.56 21.75 -11.67
C LYS A 55 -8.76 20.81 -11.55
N GLU A 56 -9.92 21.28 -11.99
CA GLU A 56 -11.21 20.58 -11.89
C GLU A 56 -11.16 19.12 -12.35
N ILE A 57 -10.52 18.84 -13.49
CA ILE A 57 -10.40 17.48 -14.05
C ILE A 57 -9.78 16.50 -13.04
N TRP A 58 -8.71 16.92 -12.36
CA TRP A 58 -8.04 16.05 -11.38
C TRP A 58 -8.75 16.04 -10.05
N HIS A 59 -9.24 17.20 -9.60
CA HIS A 59 -10.04 17.29 -8.39
C HIS A 59 -11.23 16.32 -8.45
N SER A 60 -12.07 16.40 -9.48
CA SER A 60 -13.24 15.51 -9.64
C SER A 60 -12.84 14.04 -9.77
N LYS A 61 -11.73 13.74 -10.45
CA LYS A 61 -11.27 12.36 -10.59
C LYS A 61 -10.84 11.75 -9.26
N PHE A 62 -10.10 12.51 -8.47
CA PHE A 62 -9.63 12.08 -7.16
C PHE A 62 -10.74 12.10 -6.10
N GLU A 63 -11.77 12.92 -6.27
CA GLU A 63 -13.01 12.85 -5.50
C GLU A 63 -13.79 11.57 -5.81
N SER A 64 -13.92 11.20 -7.10
CA SER A 64 -14.52 9.92 -7.51
C SER A 64 -13.79 8.73 -6.88
N LEU A 65 -12.45 8.75 -6.88
CA LEU A 65 -11.64 7.73 -6.22
C LEU A 65 -12.01 7.59 -4.74
N CYS A 66 -12.12 8.68 -3.98
CA CYS A 66 -12.50 8.63 -2.56
C CYS A 66 -13.86 7.96 -2.36
N VAL A 67 -14.85 8.32 -3.19
CA VAL A 67 -16.20 7.75 -3.14
C VAL A 67 -16.19 6.26 -3.50
N GLU A 68 -15.48 5.88 -4.55
CA GLU A 68 -15.33 4.48 -4.97
C GLU A 68 -14.69 3.62 -3.87
N LEU A 69 -13.66 4.14 -3.21
CA LEU A 69 -13.01 3.47 -2.08
C LEU A 69 -13.95 3.31 -0.88
N GLU A 70 -14.77 4.33 -0.57
CA GLU A 70 -15.75 4.24 0.51
C GLU A 70 -16.83 3.19 0.21
N ILE A 71 -17.34 3.15 -1.03
CA ILE A 71 -18.31 2.15 -1.48
C ILE A 71 -17.70 0.75 -1.42
N LEU A 72 -16.47 0.59 -1.89
CA LEU A 72 -15.76 -0.69 -1.84
C LEU A 72 -15.60 -1.17 -0.40
N GLN A 73 -15.24 -0.28 0.52
CA GLN A 73 -15.10 -0.62 1.93
C GLN A 73 -16.43 -1.04 2.55
N LYS A 74 -17.54 -0.36 2.23
CA LYS A 74 -18.89 -0.77 2.67
C LYS A 74 -19.25 -2.17 2.17
N LYS A 75 -19.03 -2.44 0.88
CA LYS A 75 -19.25 -3.78 0.28
C LYS A 75 -18.42 -4.86 0.95
N LYS A 76 -17.14 -4.61 1.24
CA LYS A 76 -16.27 -5.54 1.97
C LYS A 76 -16.85 -5.87 3.36
N CYS A 77 -17.29 -4.86 4.11
CA CYS A 77 -17.92 -5.03 5.43
C CYS A 77 -19.22 -5.85 5.36
N GLU A 78 -20.08 -5.59 4.37
CA GLU A 78 -21.34 -6.32 4.16
C GLU A 78 -21.08 -7.80 3.84
N LEU A 79 -20.18 -8.09 2.90
CA LEU A 79 -19.84 -9.46 2.51
C LEU A 79 -19.15 -10.22 3.65
N SER A 80 -18.28 -9.56 4.41
CA SER A 80 -17.65 -10.15 5.59
C SER A 80 -18.68 -10.50 6.67
N SER A 81 -19.67 -9.62 6.89
CA SER A 81 -20.77 -9.89 7.84
C SER A 81 -21.64 -11.06 7.40
N GLN A 82 -21.80 -11.25 6.08
CA GLN A 82 -22.51 -12.37 5.48
C GLN A 82 -21.63 -13.62 5.29
N GLN A 83 -20.36 -13.60 5.71
CA GLN A 83 -19.38 -14.69 5.55
C GLN A 83 -19.18 -15.15 4.10
N LYS A 84 -19.39 -14.27 3.11
CA LYS A 84 -19.26 -14.56 1.68
C LYS A 84 -17.82 -14.36 1.20
N TRP A 85 -16.92 -15.24 1.63
CA TRP A 85 -15.47 -15.13 1.36
C TRP A 85 -15.11 -15.28 -0.12
N SER A 86 -15.84 -16.10 -0.90
CA SER A 86 -15.61 -16.24 -2.34
C SER A 86 -15.89 -14.94 -3.09
N ALA A 87 -17.05 -14.33 -2.85
CA ALA A 87 -17.43 -13.05 -3.44
C ALA A 87 -16.51 -11.89 -3.01
N LEU A 88 -15.88 -12.00 -1.83
CA LEU A 88 -14.90 -11.01 -1.36
C LEU A 88 -13.58 -11.08 -2.16
N ASN A 89 -13.19 -12.27 -2.62
CA ASN A 89 -12.01 -12.44 -3.47
C ASN A 89 -12.25 -11.95 -4.91
N ASP A 90 -13.50 -11.98 -5.37
CA ASP A 90 -13.91 -11.53 -6.71
C ASP A 90 -14.12 -10.00 -6.79
N LEU A 91 -14.14 -9.31 -5.65
CA LEU A 91 -14.22 -7.85 -5.61
C LEU A 91 -12.97 -7.22 -6.22
N GLU A 92 -13.18 -6.05 -6.79
CA GLU A 92 -12.08 -5.23 -7.29
C GLU A 92 -11.11 -4.89 -6.16
N LYS A 93 -9.82 -5.04 -6.46
CA LYS A 93 -8.76 -4.78 -5.47
C LYS A 93 -8.59 -3.28 -5.32
N GLU A 94 -8.64 -2.84 -4.07
CA GLU A 94 -8.43 -1.45 -3.67
C GLU A 94 -7.14 -0.86 -4.27
N ASP A 95 -6.05 -1.60 -4.22
CA ASP A 95 -4.76 -1.17 -4.79
C ASP A 95 -4.83 -0.95 -6.31
N MET A 96 -5.69 -1.70 -7.02
CA MET A 96 -5.85 -1.57 -8.48
C MET A 96 -6.60 -0.28 -8.84
N ILE A 97 -7.65 0.07 -8.11
CA ILE A 97 -8.42 1.30 -8.31
C ILE A 97 -7.51 2.52 -8.05
N ILE A 98 -6.75 2.47 -6.96
CA ILE A 98 -5.78 3.53 -6.62
C ILE A 98 -4.70 3.61 -7.71
N PHE A 99 -4.08 2.49 -8.08
CA PHE A 99 -3.02 2.45 -9.09
C PHE A 99 -3.48 3.00 -10.44
N THR A 100 -4.63 2.57 -10.95
CA THR A 100 -5.16 3.02 -12.25
C THR A 100 -5.49 4.50 -12.24
N THR A 101 -6.01 5.03 -11.14
CA THR A 101 -6.27 6.46 -10.97
C THR A 101 -4.98 7.27 -11.00
N TRP A 102 -3.98 6.89 -10.20
CA TRP A 102 -2.67 7.56 -10.18
C TRP A 102 -1.90 7.42 -11.51
N ASN A 103 -2.05 6.30 -12.21
CA ASN A 103 -1.39 6.11 -13.51
C ASN A 103 -1.98 7.01 -14.60
N SER A 104 -3.23 7.46 -14.44
CA SER A 104 -3.93 8.27 -15.44
C SER A 104 -3.57 9.76 -15.45
N ILE A 105 -2.89 10.25 -14.41
CA ILE A 105 -2.43 11.65 -14.38
C ILE A 105 -1.23 11.81 -15.33
N PRO A 106 -0.98 13.01 -15.89
CA PRO A 106 0.15 13.26 -16.79
C PRO A 106 1.51 12.97 -16.14
N ASP A 107 2.49 12.68 -16.98
CA ASP A 107 3.87 12.46 -16.52
C ASP A 107 4.55 13.72 -16.01
N SER A 108 3.96 14.91 -16.25
CA SER A 108 4.40 16.17 -15.65
C SER A 108 4.18 16.21 -14.12
N TYR A 109 3.36 15.32 -13.55
CA TYR A 109 3.18 15.17 -12.11
C TYR A 109 4.12 14.10 -11.55
N ASP A 110 5.39 14.13 -11.98
CA ASP A 110 6.40 13.10 -11.68
C ASP A 110 6.65 12.95 -10.18
N GLN A 111 6.70 14.05 -9.41
CA GLN A 111 6.92 14.01 -7.96
C GLN A 111 5.72 13.41 -7.23
N LEU A 112 4.49 13.76 -7.63
CA LEU A 112 3.28 13.16 -7.04
C LEU A 112 3.21 11.67 -7.35
N LYS A 113 3.44 11.28 -8.61
CA LYS A 113 3.50 9.87 -9.02
C LYS A 113 4.58 9.11 -8.25
N LYS A 114 5.77 9.70 -8.10
CA LYS A 114 6.89 9.09 -7.38
C LYS A 114 6.52 8.77 -5.93
N LEU A 115 5.89 9.72 -5.22
CA LEU A 115 5.42 9.47 -3.86
C LEU A 115 4.32 8.41 -3.84
N ALA A 116 3.32 8.54 -4.72
CA ALA A 116 2.18 7.64 -4.75
C ALA A 116 2.59 6.19 -5.02
N PHE A 117 3.42 5.95 -6.04
CA PHE A 117 3.90 4.62 -6.36
C PHE A 117 4.88 4.06 -5.33
N ALA A 118 5.69 4.91 -4.69
CA ALA A 118 6.52 4.47 -3.58
C ALA A 118 5.65 3.98 -2.40
N VAL A 119 4.60 4.72 -2.04
CA VAL A 119 3.65 4.31 -1.00
C VAL A 119 2.90 3.03 -1.40
N LEU A 120 2.44 2.92 -2.65
CA LEU A 120 1.77 1.70 -3.16
C LEU A 120 2.70 0.47 -3.12
N SER A 121 3.98 0.65 -3.41
CA SER A 121 4.96 -0.45 -3.35
C SER A 121 5.13 -1.03 -1.95
N PHE A 122 4.93 -0.21 -0.90
CA PHE A 122 4.97 -0.70 0.47
C PHE A 122 3.86 -1.70 0.74
N PHE A 123 2.62 -1.42 0.33
CA PHE A 123 1.50 -2.32 0.53
C PHE A 123 1.71 -3.68 -0.15
N GLY A 124 2.25 -3.67 -1.38
CA GLY A 124 2.63 -4.90 -2.08
C GLY A 124 3.72 -5.68 -1.34
N SER A 125 4.76 -5.01 -0.86
CA SER A 125 5.86 -5.65 -0.13
C SER A 125 5.45 -6.20 1.23
N THR A 126 4.56 -5.51 1.96
CA THR A 126 4.02 -6.00 3.25
C THR A 126 3.17 -7.24 3.05
N TYR A 127 2.35 -7.27 2.00
CA TYR A 127 1.56 -8.45 1.65
C TYR A 127 2.45 -9.67 1.35
N ILE A 128 3.51 -9.49 0.55
CA ILE A 128 4.46 -10.58 0.24
C ILE A 128 5.16 -11.06 1.52
N CYS A 129 5.59 -10.14 2.39
CA CYS A 129 6.16 -10.48 3.68
C CYS A 129 5.19 -11.29 4.56
N GLU A 130 3.92 -10.88 4.65
CA GLU A 130 2.89 -11.59 5.40
C GLU A 130 2.63 -12.99 4.84
N GLN A 131 2.56 -13.15 3.52
CA GLN A 131 2.43 -14.45 2.86
C GLN A 131 3.63 -15.37 3.14
N TYR A 132 4.83 -14.79 3.14
CA TYR A 132 6.06 -15.51 3.47
C TYR A 132 6.08 -15.99 4.93
N PHE A 133 5.77 -15.11 5.89
CA PHE A 133 5.71 -15.46 7.31
C PHE A 133 4.57 -16.45 7.61
N SER A 134 3.41 -16.30 6.98
CA SER A 134 2.30 -17.25 7.10
C SER A 134 2.72 -18.63 6.60
N SER A 135 3.39 -18.69 5.44
CA SER A 135 3.94 -19.93 4.89
C SER A 135 4.98 -20.56 5.82
N MET A 136 5.88 -19.76 6.37
CA MET A 136 6.88 -20.20 7.34
C MET A 136 6.24 -20.79 8.59
N ASN A 137 5.24 -20.10 9.16
CA ASN A 137 4.51 -20.58 10.33
C ASN A 137 3.75 -21.89 10.04
N ILE A 138 3.14 -22.05 8.86
CA ILE A 138 2.46 -23.30 8.49
C ILE A 138 3.48 -24.44 8.38
N ILE A 139 4.60 -24.23 7.68
CA ILE A 139 5.67 -25.21 7.51
C ILE A 139 6.27 -25.60 8.87
N GLN A 140 6.57 -24.62 9.71
CA GLN A 140 7.08 -24.84 11.06
C GLN A 140 6.03 -25.53 11.95
N SER A 141 4.75 -25.23 11.83
CA SER A 141 3.70 -25.88 12.62
C SER A 141 3.51 -27.35 12.24
N GLN A 142 3.58 -27.68 10.95
CA GLN A 142 3.40 -29.06 10.47
C GLN A 142 4.62 -29.94 10.75
N LEU A 143 5.82 -29.37 10.77
CA LEU A 143 7.08 -30.09 10.91
C LEU A 143 7.87 -29.68 12.17
N ARG A 144 7.18 -29.16 13.19
CA ARG A 144 7.78 -28.51 14.39
C ARG A 144 8.80 -29.37 15.13
N SER A 145 8.63 -30.69 15.11
CA SER A 145 9.52 -31.66 15.74
C SER A 145 10.65 -32.17 14.82
N ARG A 146 10.67 -31.76 13.54
CA ARG A 146 11.51 -32.35 12.48
C ARG A 146 12.33 -31.35 11.66
N LEU A 147 12.14 -30.05 11.85
CA LEU A 147 12.80 -29.00 11.06
C LEU A 147 14.03 -28.42 11.75
N THR A 148 15.17 -28.52 11.06
CA THR A 148 16.36 -27.67 11.24
C THR A 148 16.26 -26.42 10.35
N ASP A 149 16.90 -25.30 10.73
CA ASP A 149 16.80 -24.01 10.01
C ASP A 149 17.11 -24.11 8.50
N GLY A 150 18.08 -24.93 8.11
CA GLY A 150 18.42 -25.13 6.68
C GLY A 150 17.34 -25.85 5.86
N ASN A 151 16.53 -26.69 6.50
CA ASN A 151 15.43 -27.40 5.84
C ASN A 151 14.24 -26.46 5.64
N LEU A 152 14.03 -25.52 6.57
CA LEU A 152 12.97 -24.51 6.48
C LEU A 152 13.22 -23.54 5.32
N GLU A 153 14.45 -23.08 5.15
CA GLU A 153 14.83 -22.23 4.01
C GLU A 153 14.59 -22.95 2.67
N SER A 154 14.94 -24.23 2.59
CA SER A 154 14.73 -25.05 1.39
C SER A 154 13.23 -25.23 1.08
N CYS A 155 12.39 -25.49 2.08
CA CYS A 155 10.94 -25.59 1.91
C CYS A 155 10.29 -24.26 1.51
N LEU A 156 10.76 -23.13 2.04
CA LEU A 156 10.26 -21.81 1.67
C LEU A 156 10.59 -21.48 0.21
N LYS A 157 11.83 -21.76 -0.24
CA LYS A 157 12.23 -21.59 -1.64
C LYS A 157 11.38 -22.41 -2.60
N LEU A 158 11.10 -23.68 -2.27
CA LEU A 158 10.23 -24.54 -3.09
C LEU A 158 8.83 -23.94 -3.25
N LYS A 159 8.26 -23.34 -2.20
CA LYS A 159 6.90 -22.78 -2.23
C LYS A 159 6.79 -21.46 -3.00
N THR A 160 7.87 -20.67 -3.07
CA THR A 160 7.89 -19.37 -3.77
C THR A 160 8.28 -19.46 -5.25
N THR A 161 8.67 -20.63 -5.76
CA THR A 161 9.16 -20.83 -7.15
C THR A 161 8.09 -21.39 -8.09
N THR A 162 6.81 -21.30 -7.72
CA THR A 162 5.66 -21.67 -8.58
C THR A 162 4.86 -20.42 -8.91
#